data_AF-A0A0R2M6D9-F1
#
_entry.id   AF-A0A0R2M6D9-F1
#
_cell.length_a   1.000
_cell.length_b   1.000
_cell.length_c   1.000
_cell.angle_alpha   90.00
_cell.angle_beta   90.00
_cell.angle_gamma   90.00
#
_symmetry.space_group_name_H-M   'P 1'
#
loop_
_entity.id
_entity.type
_entity.pdbx_description
1 polymer ?
#
loop_
_entity_poly.entity_id
_entity_poly.type
_entity_poly.pdbx_seq_one_letter_code
_entity_poly.pdbx_strand_id
1 'polypeptide(L)' 'MILGARLLKIDDVTKGTGISRTTLTNIYYRKSENIELKTLRKICDFLQIPLSELIEYTPQTK' A
#
# COMPACT_ATOMS: atom_id res chain seq x y z
N MET A 1 -9.05 2.10 1.65
CA MET A 1 -7.77 1.74 0.99
C MET A 1 -7.99 1.70 -0.51
N ILE A 2 -7.43 2.66 -1.24
CA ILE A 2 -7.69 2.93 -2.67
C ILE A 2 -7.13 1.82 -3.60
N LEU A 3 -6.26 0.94 -3.08
CA LEU A 3 -5.65 -0.16 -3.83
C LEU A 3 -6.69 -1.09 -4.49
N GLY A 4 -7.78 -1.41 -3.79
CA GLY A 4 -8.88 -2.21 -4.36
C GLY A 4 -9.81 -1.41 -5.28
N ALA A 5 -9.94 -0.10 -5.06
CA ALA A 5 -10.79 0.78 -5.86
C ALA A 5 -10.17 1.13 -7.23
N ARG A 6 -8.84 1.12 -7.34
CA ARG A 6 -8.12 1.42 -8.59
C ARG A 6 -7.81 0.20 -9.46
N LEU A 7 -8.27 -1.01 -9.09
CA LEU A 7 -8.00 -2.26 -9.85
C LEU A 7 -6.51 -2.42 -10.21
N LEU A 8 -5.61 -1.95 -9.34
CA LEU A 8 -4.18 -2.00 -9.62
C LEU A 8 -3.75 -3.46 -9.55
N LYS A 9 -3.32 -4.00 -10.69
CA LYS A 9 -2.75 -5.35 -10.71
C LYS A 9 -1.49 -5.31 -9.86
N ILE A 10 -1.41 -6.23 -8.90
CA ILE A 10 -0.23 -6.41 -8.04
C ILE A 10 1.05 -6.50 -8.88
N ASP A 11 0.96 -7.05 -10.09
CA ASP A 11 2.05 -7.16 -11.06
C ASP A 11 2.61 -5.80 -11.50
N ASP A 12 1.74 -4.83 -11.80
CA ASP A 12 2.13 -3.48 -12.23
C ASP A 12 2.77 -2.71 -11.06
N VAL A 13 2.21 -2.86 -9.86
CA VAL A 13 2.79 -2.25 -8.65
C VAL A 13 4.14 -2.90 -8.31
N THR A 14 4.28 -4.22 -8.47
CA THR A 14 5.55 -4.94 -8.27
C THR A 14 6.62 -4.39 -9.20
N LYS A 15 6.30 -4.23 -10.50
CA LYS A 15 7.21 -3.67 -11.51
C LYS A 15 7.55 -2.21 -11.25
N GLY A 16 6.57 -1.39 -10.87
CA GLY A 16 6.76 0.05 -10.66
C GLY A 16 7.48 0.40 -9.34
N THR A 17 7.32 -0.41 -8.30
CA THR A 17 7.87 -0.12 -6.96
C THR A 17 9.09 -0.97 -6.59
N GLY A 18 9.29 -2.10 -7.28
CA GLY A 18 10.28 -3.11 -6.95
C GLY A 18 10.00 -3.83 -5.63
N ILE A 19 8.77 -3.75 -5.11
CA ILE A 19 8.35 -4.47 -3.91
C ILE A 19 7.94 -5.89 -4.29
N SER A 20 8.37 -6.89 -3.51
CA SER A 20 8.01 -8.29 -3.74
C SER A 20 6.49 -8.49 -3.81
N ARG A 21 6.04 -9.30 -4.79
CA ARG A 21 4.63 -9.67 -4.97
C ARG A 21 3.97 -10.17 -3.68
N THR A 22 4.70 -10.94 -2.87
CA THR A 22 4.23 -11.48 -1.59
C THR A 22 3.93 -10.36 -0.58
N THR A 23 4.82 -9.36 -0.48
CA THR A 23 4.63 -8.20 0.40
C THR A 23 3.45 -7.37 -0.05
N LEU A 24 3.32 -7.08 -1.35
CA LEU A 24 2.16 -6.36 -1.89
C LEU A 24 0.86 -7.12 -1.69
N THR A 25 0.87 -8.45 -1.85
CA THR A 25 -0.29 -9.31 -1.58
C THR A 25 -0.68 -9.24 -0.10
N ASN A 26 0.29 -9.30 0.82
CA ASN A 26 0.02 -9.17 2.24
C ASN A 26 -0.54 -7.78 2.61
N ILE A 27 -0.03 -6.71 1.99
CA ILE A 27 -0.54 -5.35 2.18
C ILE A 27 -1.98 -5.25 1.64
N TYR A 28 -2.22 -5.77 0.44
CA TYR A 28 -3.52 -5.75 -0.23
C TYR A 28 -4.60 -6.48 0.60
N TYR A 29 -4.27 -7.65 1.13
CA TYR A 29 -5.16 -8.41 2.01
C TYR A 29 -5.10 -7.98 3.49
N ARG A 30 -4.43 -6.86 3.81
CA ARG A 30 -4.23 -6.36 5.19
C ARG A 30 -3.69 -7.41 6.17
N LYS A 31 -2.89 -8.35 5.67
CA LYS A 31 -2.20 -9.39 6.44
C LYS A 31 -0.82 -8.94 6.96
N SER A 32 -0.39 -7.73 6.61
CA SER A 32 0.88 -7.17 7.06
C SER A 32 0.65 -6.28 8.27
N GLU A 33 1.09 -6.74 9.44
CA GLU A 33 1.02 -5.96 10.69
C GLU A 33 2.09 -4.86 10.75
N ASN A 34 3.22 -5.09 10.06
CA ASN A 34 4.33 -4.15 9.99
C ASN A 34 4.63 -3.85 8.52
N ILE A 35 4.45 -2.59 8.11
CA ILE A 35 4.78 -2.10 6.77
C ILE A 35 5.82 -1.01 6.94
N GLU A 36 6.97 -1.16 6.28
CA GLU A 36 8.01 -0.16 6.31
C GLU A 36 7.56 1.14 5.59
N LEU A 37 7.88 2.30 6.17
CA LEU A 37 7.52 3.60 5.57
C LEU A 37 8.08 3.76 4.14
N LYS A 38 9.25 3.17 3.86
CA LYS A 38 9.85 3.16 2.51
C LYS A 38 8.95 2.50 1.47
N THR A 39 8.23 1.46 1.87
CA THR A 39 7.28 0.71 1.03
C THR A 39 6.05 1.56 0.75
N LEU A 40 5.53 2.24 1.78
CA LEU A 40 4.42 3.18 1.63
C LEU A 40 4.77 4.33 0.70
N ARG A 41 5.96 4.95 0.86
CA ARG A 41 6.45 6.02 -0.03
C ARG A 41 6.50 5.58 -1.48
N LYS A 42 7.13 4.43 -1.77
CA LYS A 42 7.19 3.88 -3.13
C LYS A 42 5.80 3.69 -3.76
N ILE A 43 4.83 3.22 -2.97
CA ILE A 43 3.46 3.06 -3.44
C ILE A 43 2.81 4.43 -3.69
N CYS A 44 3.01 5.41 -2.80
CA CYS A 44 2.53 6.79 -2.99
C CYS A 44 3.13 7.43 -4.24
N ASP A 45 4.46 7.29 -4.45
CA ASP A 45 5.18 7.80 -5.61
C ASP A 45 4.68 7.13 -6.89
N PHE A 46 4.46 5.82 -6.88
CA PHE A 46 3.92 5.10 -8.04
C PHE A 46 2.49 5.52 -8.38
N LEU A 47 1.67 5.77 -7.36
CA LEU A 47 0.27 6.15 -7.54
C LEU A 47 0.05 7.66 -7.69
N GLN A 48 1.09 8.47 -7.46
CA GLN A 48 1.05 9.93 -7.42
C GLN A 48 -0.07 10.44 -6.48
N ILE A 49 -0.19 9.82 -5.30
CA ILE A 49 -1.17 10.20 -4.26
C ILE A 49 -0.46 10.53 -2.95
N PRO A 50 -1.05 11.39 -2.09
CA PRO A 50 -0.53 11.62 -0.74
C PRO A 50 -0.69 10.37 0.15
N LEU A 51 0.18 10.25 1.15
CA LEU A 51 0.17 9.12 2.10
C LEU A 51 -1.18 8.99 2.84
N SER A 52 -1.86 10.10 3.11
CA SER A 52 -3.18 10.15 3.74
C SER A 52 -4.29 9.48 2.93
N GLU A 53 -4.14 9.40 1.60
CA GLU A 53 -5.07 8.65 0.74
C GLU A 53 -4.78 7.14 0.74
N LEU A 54 -3.54 6.76 1.05
CA LEU A 54 -3.12 5.37 1.12
C LEU A 54 -3.49 4.73 2.46
N ILE A 55 -3.22 5.43 3.57
CA ILE A 55 -3.43 4.98 4.94
C ILE A 55 -4.20 6.01 5.76
N GLU A 56 -5.10 5.52 6.59
CA GLU A 56 -5.83 6.31 7.59
C GLU A 56 -5.78 5.53 8.90
N TYR A 57 -5.53 6.24 10.00
CA TYR A 57 -5.50 5.66 11.33
C TYR A 57 -6.47 6.41 12.23
N THR A 58 -7.46 5.70 12.75
CA THR A 58 -8.39 6.20 13.75
C THR A 58 -7.95 5.67 15.12
N PRO A 59 -7.58 6.55 16.08
CA PRO A 59 -7.26 6.11 17.42
C PRO A 59 -8.49 5.43 18.04
N GLN A 60 -8.28 4.32 18.76
CA GLN A 60 -9.34 3.74 19.57
C GLN A 60 -9.54 4.61 20.80
N THR A 61 -10.65 5.34 20.85
CA THR A 61 -11.10 6.06 22.04
C THR A 61 -11.39 5.03 23.14
N LYS A 62 -10.75 5.20 24.31
CA LYS A 62 -11.07 4.47 25.54
C LYS A 62 -12.37 4.97 26.15
#